data_AF-A0A497DV58-F1
#
_entry.id   AF-A0A497DV58-F1
#
_cell.length_a   1.000
_cell.length_b   1.000
_cell.length_c   1.000
_cell.angle_alpha   90.00
_cell.angle_beta   90.00
_cell.angle_gamma   90.00
#
_symmetry.space_group_name_H-M   'P 1'
#
loop_
_entity.id
_entity.type
_entity.pdbx_description
1 polymer ?
#
loop_
_entity_poly.entity_id
_entity_poly.type
_entity_poly.pdbx_seq_one_letter_code
_entity_poly.pdbx_strand_id
1 'polypeptide(L)'
;MTRDGTVHPLASAFPDLQTPAEWCSGCGLGIVLQSLLRAVQECALAYPKSLGLVLSEMGCLGLLSRADKFPGQVVPPGELLSQAFSLANRNPKRKIVLLASEADVLVGGWAAVLPGRPGLGRRRSQSLQEMKSVGHEADRQLRNPLGGDSLGEEESWAESGPQVN
;
A
#
# COMPACT_ATOMS: atom_id res chain seq x y z
N MET A 1 0.65 21.32 17.40
CA MET A 1 0.65 22.12 18.64
C MET A 1 -0.74 22.06 19.25
N THR A 2 -0.86 21.72 20.53
CA THR A 2 -2.13 21.90 21.25
C THR A 2 -2.34 23.41 21.50
N ARG A 3 -3.60 23.80 21.74
CA ARG A 3 -4.05 25.20 21.82
C ARG A 3 -3.39 26.01 22.95
N ASP A 4 -2.76 25.30 23.89
CA ASP A 4 -2.08 25.77 25.09
C ASP A 4 -0.54 25.83 24.94
N GLY A 5 0.02 25.53 23.77
CA GLY A 5 1.46 25.59 23.53
C GLY A 5 2.27 24.49 24.23
N THR A 6 1.61 23.57 24.94
CA THR A 6 2.26 22.39 25.48
C THR A 6 2.54 21.41 24.34
N VAL A 7 3.77 20.90 24.30
CA VAL A 7 4.07 19.77 23.43
C VAL A 7 3.51 18.54 24.15
N HIS A 8 2.67 17.76 23.47
CA HIS A 8 2.15 16.52 24.04
C HIS A 8 3.33 15.71 24.61
N PRO A 9 3.29 15.22 25.86
CA PRO A 9 4.47 14.62 26.51
C PRO A 9 5.13 13.49 25.72
N LEU A 10 4.37 12.83 24.85
CA LEU A 10 4.80 11.71 23.99
C LEU A 10 5.21 12.14 22.57
N ALA A 11 5.23 13.44 22.28
CA ALA A 11 5.72 13.96 21.01
C ALA A 11 7.25 13.90 20.92
N SER A 12 7.97 13.51 21.98
CA SER A 12 9.42 13.32 21.93
C SER A 12 9.84 12.22 20.95
N ALA A 13 9.03 11.17 20.78
CA ALA A 13 9.28 10.09 19.83
C ALA A 13 8.98 10.52 18.39
N PHE A 14 7.84 11.18 18.16
CA PHE A 14 7.43 11.72 16.86
C PHE A 14 6.70 13.07 17.05
N PRO A 15 7.42 14.20 16.98
CA PRO A 15 6.88 15.51 17.34
C PRO A 15 5.71 15.97 16.49
N ASP A 16 5.77 15.62 15.21
CA ASP A 16 4.83 16.11 14.22
C ASP A 16 3.75 15.09 13.85
N LEU A 17 3.74 13.92 14.51
CA LEU A 17 2.74 12.88 14.23
C LEU A 17 1.39 13.29 14.81
N GLN A 18 0.41 13.47 13.92
CA GLN A 18 -0.97 13.75 14.26
C GLN A 18 -1.86 12.56 13.93
N THR A 19 -2.88 12.33 14.76
CA THR A 19 -3.91 11.34 14.45
C THR A 19 -4.79 11.83 13.30
N PRO A 20 -5.19 10.96 12.36
CA PRO A 20 -6.13 11.31 11.31
C PRO A 20 -7.42 11.91 11.88
N ALA A 21 -7.93 12.97 11.25
CA ALA A 21 -9.18 13.63 11.68
C ALA A 21 -10.40 12.72 11.51
N GLU A 22 -10.29 11.72 10.63
CA GLU A 22 -11.31 10.74 10.33
C GLU A 22 -11.42 9.63 11.38
N TRP A 23 -10.49 9.54 12.33
CA TRP A 23 -10.63 8.62 13.45
C TRP A 23 -11.75 9.10 14.39
N CYS A 24 -12.67 8.20 14.71
CA CYS A 24 -13.76 8.49 15.63
C CYS A 24 -13.23 9.01 16.98
N SER A 25 -13.99 9.89 17.62
CA SER A 25 -13.70 10.32 19.00
C SER A 25 -13.66 9.09 19.93
N GLY A 26 -12.57 8.91 20.65
CA GLY A 26 -12.38 7.73 21.52
C GLY A 26 -12.03 6.45 20.76
N CYS A 27 -11.60 6.52 19.49
CA CYS A 27 -11.17 5.36 18.74
C CYS A 27 -10.02 4.63 19.43
N GLY A 28 -10.12 3.30 19.52
CA GLY A 28 -9.08 2.44 20.07
C GLY A 28 -7.74 2.52 19.34
N LEU A 29 -7.74 2.89 18.05
CA LEU A 29 -6.50 3.11 17.29
C LEU A 29 -5.66 4.26 17.87
N GLY A 30 -6.32 5.32 18.37
CA GLY A 30 -5.65 6.40 19.08
C GLY A 30 -4.98 5.91 20.37
N ILE A 31 -5.65 5.03 21.11
CA ILE A 31 -5.12 4.42 22.33
C ILE A 31 -3.90 3.53 22.00
N VAL A 32 -4.01 2.70 20.96
CA VAL A 32 -2.90 1.84 20.50
C VAL A 32 -1.71 2.69 20.07
N LEU A 33 -1.93 3.74 19.27
CA LEU A 33 -0.86 4.62 18.82
C LEU A 33 -0.16 5.28 20.01
N GLN A 34 -0.91 5.85 20.95
CA GLN A 34 -0.33 6.49 22.12
C GLN A 34 0.39 5.50 23.03
N SER A 35 -0.12 4.28 23.17
CA SER A 35 0.55 3.21 23.92
C SER A 35 1.87 2.79 23.27
N LEU A 36 1.91 2.73 21.94
CA LEU A 36 3.13 2.50 21.19
C LEU A 36 4.14 3.63 21.41
N LEU A 37 3.72 4.89 21.36
CA LEU A 37 4.63 6.03 21.59
C LEU A 37 5.26 5.98 22.99
N ARG A 38 4.47 5.63 24.02
CA ARG A 38 4.98 5.40 25.38
C ARG A 38 6.02 4.28 25.40
N ALA A 39 5.71 3.13 24.81
CA ALA A 39 6.61 1.99 24.80
C ALA A 39 7.93 2.30 24.07
N VAL A 40 7.87 3.03 22.95
CA VAL A 40 9.05 3.49 22.19
C VAL A 40 9.94 4.38 23.07
N GLN A 41 9.33 5.32 23.80
CA GLN A 41 10.05 6.21 24.70
C GLN A 41 10.68 5.47 25.89
N GLU A 42 9.92 4.60 26.57
CA GLU A 42 10.41 3.81 27.72
C GLU A 42 11.52 2.83 27.33
N CYS A 43 11.45 2.27 26.13
CA CYS A 43 12.48 1.38 25.59
C CYS A 43 13.66 2.12 24.94
N ALA A 44 13.69 3.46 24.98
CA ALA A 44 14.70 4.29 24.34
C ALA A 44 14.95 3.92 22.86
N LEU A 45 13.87 3.62 22.13
CA LEU A 45 13.93 3.27 20.72
C LEU A 45 13.88 4.54 19.85
N ALA A 46 14.74 4.58 18.83
CA ALA A 46 14.86 5.72 17.93
C ALA A 46 14.61 5.28 16.48
N TYR A 47 13.68 5.96 15.82
CA TYR A 47 13.47 5.80 14.38
C TYR A 47 14.48 6.63 13.58
N PRO A 48 15.00 6.15 12.43
CA PRO A 48 14.87 4.80 11.87
C PRO A 48 15.93 3.81 12.40
N LYS A 49 16.82 4.23 13.30
CA LYS A 49 18.04 3.48 13.65
C LYS A 49 17.77 2.16 14.38
N SER A 50 17.06 2.20 15.50
CA SER A 50 16.73 1.02 16.33
C SER A 50 15.27 0.59 16.23
N LEU A 51 14.40 1.43 15.64
CA LEU A 51 12.99 1.16 15.40
C LEU A 51 12.64 1.19 13.92
N GLY A 52 11.86 0.21 13.47
CA GLY A 52 11.14 0.23 12.20
C GLY A 52 9.65 0.10 12.46
N LEU A 53 8.86 0.96 11.82
CA LEU A 53 7.40 0.91 11.87
C LEU A 53 6.90 0.47 10.50
N VAL A 54 6.02 -0.52 10.48
CA VAL A 54 5.40 -1.05 9.26
C VAL A 54 3.88 -1.04 9.47
N LEU A 55 3.17 -0.36 8.57
CA LEU A 55 1.74 -0.07 8.68
C LEU A 55 0.96 -0.78 7.59
N SER A 56 -0.14 -1.41 7.99
CA SER A 56 -1.19 -1.89 7.07
C SER A 56 -1.91 -0.73 6.40
N GLU A 57 -1.96 -0.70 5.08
CA GLU A 57 -2.73 0.29 4.32
C GLU A 57 -4.25 0.10 4.46
N MET A 58 -4.71 -1.11 4.76
CA MET A 58 -6.15 -1.41 4.77
C MET A 58 -6.83 -0.92 6.05
N GLY A 59 -8.02 -0.33 5.88
CA GLY A 59 -8.91 0.05 6.97
C GLY A 59 -8.56 1.37 7.67
N CYS A 60 -9.19 1.63 8.80
CA CYS A 60 -9.02 2.89 9.54
C CYS A 60 -7.56 3.11 9.99
N LEU A 61 -6.83 2.03 10.28
CA LEU A 61 -5.41 2.09 10.62
C LEU A 61 -4.56 2.65 9.47
N GLY A 62 -4.89 2.29 8.24
CA GLY A 62 -4.24 2.79 7.04
C GLY A 62 -4.39 4.28 6.81
N LEU A 63 -5.38 4.95 7.43
CA LEU A 63 -5.50 6.41 7.38
C LEU A 63 -4.30 7.12 8.01
N LEU A 64 -3.55 6.44 8.87
CA LEU A 64 -2.29 6.95 9.41
C LEU A 64 -1.24 7.19 8.29
N SER A 65 -1.36 6.54 7.14
CA SER A 65 -0.55 6.85 5.94
C SER A 65 -0.78 8.25 5.36
N ARG A 66 -1.97 8.81 5.60
CA ARG A 66 -2.36 10.15 5.17
C ARG A 66 -2.00 11.22 6.19
N ALA A 67 -1.59 10.82 7.40
CA ALA A 67 -1.05 11.77 8.37
C ALA A 67 0.27 12.32 7.83
N ASP A 68 0.40 13.64 7.79
CA ASP A 68 1.47 14.39 7.12
C ASP A 68 2.91 13.99 7.51
N LYS A 69 3.07 13.21 8.59
CA LYS A 69 4.36 12.88 9.21
C LYS A 69 4.42 11.47 9.79
N PHE A 70 3.62 10.51 9.31
CA PHE A 70 3.82 9.13 9.73
C PHE A 70 5.19 8.62 9.20
N PRO A 71 6.12 8.22 10.08
CA PRO A 71 7.48 7.94 9.67
C PRO A 71 7.67 6.51 9.15
N GLY A 72 6.71 5.62 9.38
CA GLY A 72 6.79 4.21 9.03
C GLY A 72 6.56 3.90 7.56
N GLN A 73 6.86 2.66 7.18
CA GLN A 73 6.57 2.15 5.85
C GLN A 73 5.12 1.68 5.78
N VAL A 74 4.36 2.18 4.81
CA VAL A 74 3.00 1.73 4.50
C VAL A 74 3.09 0.58 3.51
N VAL A 75 2.36 -0.50 3.78
CA VAL A 75 2.43 -1.72 3.00
C VAL A 75 1.06 -2.03 2.38
N PRO A 76 1.02 -2.36 1.08
CA PRO A 76 -0.21 -2.77 0.41
C PRO A 76 -0.84 -4.02 1.04
N PRO A 77 -2.15 -4.21 0.87
CA PRO A 77 -2.85 -5.36 1.42
C PRO A 77 -2.23 -6.70 0.98
N GLY A 78 -2.05 -7.63 1.92
CA GLY A 78 -1.51 -8.97 1.69
C GLY A 78 0.02 -9.06 1.70
N GLU A 79 0.74 -7.94 1.75
CA GLU A 79 2.21 -7.93 1.78
C GLU A 79 2.80 -7.64 3.18
N LEU A 80 1.96 -7.22 4.13
CA LEU A 80 2.35 -6.66 5.42
C LEU A 80 3.41 -7.50 6.17
N LEU A 81 3.10 -8.76 6.45
CA LEU A 81 3.99 -9.65 7.21
C LEU A 81 5.25 -10.01 6.43
N SER A 82 5.14 -10.20 5.12
CA SER A 82 6.30 -10.51 4.27
C SER A 82 7.34 -9.37 4.27
N GLN A 83 6.86 -8.11 4.23
CA GLN A 83 7.71 -6.92 4.28
C GLN A 83 8.34 -6.76 5.67
N ALA A 84 7.55 -6.95 6.73
CA ALA A 84 8.05 -6.89 8.11
C ALA A 84 9.15 -7.92 8.39
N PHE A 85 8.95 -9.18 7.99
CA PHE A 85 9.96 -10.23 8.12
C PHE A 85 11.20 -9.94 7.27
N SER A 86 11.04 -9.41 6.05
CA SER A 86 12.18 -9.03 5.22
C SER A 86 13.04 -7.95 5.90
N LEU A 87 12.40 -6.92 6.49
CA LEU A 87 13.10 -5.87 7.23
C LEU A 87 13.81 -6.42 8.47
N ALA A 88 13.15 -7.30 9.23
CA ALA A 88 13.73 -7.94 10.41
C ALA A 88 14.96 -8.80 10.05
N ASN A 89 14.88 -9.58 8.95
CA ASN A 89 15.99 -10.40 8.48
C ASN A 89 17.17 -9.59 7.97
N ARG A 90 16.93 -8.43 7.34
CA ARG A 90 18.00 -7.55 6.85
C ARG A 90 18.75 -6.85 7.97
N ASN A 91 18.07 -6.50 9.06
CA ASN A 91 18.70 -5.87 10.22
C ASN A 91 18.16 -6.48 11.53
N PRO A 92 18.72 -7.62 11.98
CA PRO A 92 18.21 -8.34 13.15
C PRO A 92 18.38 -7.57 14.48
N LYS A 93 19.20 -6.51 14.50
CA LYS A 93 19.35 -5.64 15.69
C LYS A 93 18.27 -4.56 15.78
N ARG A 94 17.61 -4.22 14.67
CA ARG A 94 16.54 -3.23 14.61
C ARG A 94 15.23 -3.88 15.05
N LYS A 95 14.51 -3.25 15.97
CA LYS A 95 13.18 -3.69 16.39
C LYS A 95 12.16 -3.27 15.34
N ILE A 96 11.41 -4.23 14.81
CA ILE A 96 10.35 -3.98 13.83
C ILE A 96 9.00 -4.11 14.55
N VAL A 97 8.19 -3.06 14.51
CA VAL A 97 6.82 -3.03 15.04
C VAL A 97 5.86 -3.00 13.86
N LEU A 98 4.92 -3.94 13.88
CA LEU A 98 3.88 -4.08 12.88
C LEU A 98 2.57 -3.50 13.41
N LEU A 99 2.02 -2.53 12.71
CA LEU A 99 0.69 -2.00 12.92
C LEU A 99 -0.24 -2.66 11.89
N ALA A 100 -0.87 -3.75 12.32
CA ALA A 100 -1.68 -4.61 11.46
C ALA A 100 -3.18 -4.38 11.66
N SER A 101 -3.93 -4.31 10.55
CA SER A 101 -5.39 -4.43 10.58
C SER A 101 -5.77 -5.91 10.42
N GLU A 102 -6.88 -6.30 11.04
CA GLU A 102 -7.41 -7.67 10.91
C GLU A 102 -7.64 -8.05 9.45
N ALA A 103 -8.26 -7.15 8.67
CA ALA A 103 -8.57 -7.38 7.27
C ALA A 103 -7.31 -7.66 6.43
N ASP A 104 -6.21 -6.93 6.67
CA ASP A 104 -4.96 -7.15 5.92
C ASP A 104 -4.31 -8.50 6.26
N VAL A 105 -4.34 -8.90 7.55
CA VAL A 105 -3.87 -10.22 7.97
C VAL A 105 -4.68 -11.32 7.29
N LEU A 106 -6.01 -11.16 7.22
CA LEU A 106 -6.89 -12.11 6.55
C LEU A 106 -6.66 -12.17 5.03
N VAL A 107 -6.45 -11.02 4.38
CA VAL A 107 -6.13 -10.95 2.93
C VAL A 107 -4.77 -11.58 2.61
N GLY A 108 -3.79 -11.45 3.52
CA GLY A 108 -2.51 -12.14 3.41
C GLY A 108 -2.60 -13.67 3.53
N GLY A 109 -3.69 -14.19 4.09
CA GLY A 109 -3.97 -15.63 4.22
C GLY A 109 -2.84 -16.40 4.93
N TRP A 110 -2.60 -17.64 4.53
CA TRP A 110 -1.53 -18.47 5.12
C TRP A 110 -0.12 -17.88 4.94
N ALA A 111 0.09 -17.04 3.92
CA ALA A 111 1.36 -16.37 3.67
C ALA A 111 1.67 -15.27 4.71
N ALA A 112 0.65 -14.79 5.43
CA ALA A 112 0.81 -13.92 6.59
C ALA A 112 1.31 -14.71 7.82
N VAL A 113 0.83 -15.94 8.04
CA VAL A 113 1.07 -16.69 9.28
C VAL A 113 2.38 -17.49 9.25
N LEU A 114 2.82 -17.98 8.09
CA LEU A 114 4.10 -18.69 8.00
C LEU A 114 5.28 -17.70 7.93
N PRO A 115 6.37 -17.91 8.70
CA PRO A 115 7.58 -17.11 8.58
C PRO A 115 8.09 -17.21 7.13
N GLY A 116 7.85 -16.16 6.37
CA GLY A 116 8.05 -16.14 4.93
C GLY A 116 9.53 -16.31 4.61
N ARG A 117 9.86 -17.40 3.92
CA ARG A 117 11.09 -17.50 3.13
C ARG A 117 11.22 -16.23 2.28
N PRO A 118 12.37 -15.54 2.29
CA PRO A 118 12.57 -14.37 1.44
C PRO A 118 12.25 -14.72 -0.02
N GLY A 119 11.26 -14.04 -0.64
CA GLY A 119 10.98 -14.15 -2.07
C GLY A 119 9.56 -14.61 -2.49
N LEU A 120 8.68 -15.01 -1.57
CA LEU A 120 7.36 -15.53 -1.96
C LEU A 120 6.41 -14.44 -2.52
N GLY A 121 6.46 -13.21 -1.98
CA GLY A 121 5.63 -12.09 -2.45
C GLY A 121 6.05 -11.50 -3.81
N ARG A 122 7.33 -11.63 -4.18
CA ARG A 122 7.86 -11.12 -5.46
C ARG A 122 7.38 -11.96 -6.65
N ARG A 123 7.24 -13.28 -6.46
CA ARG A 123 6.68 -14.16 -7.51
C ARG A 123 5.21 -13.87 -7.78
N ARG A 124 4.42 -13.54 -6.75
CA ARG A 124 2.99 -13.24 -6.92
C ARG A 124 2.72 -11.89 -7.55
N SER A 125 3.47 -10.85 -7.19
CA SER A 125 3.34 -9.53 -7.83
C SER A 125 3.81 -9.55 -9.29
N GLN A 126 4.91 -10.27 -9.59
CA GLN A 126 5.34 -10.52 -10.97
C GLN A 126 4.31 -11.33 -11.75
N SER A 127 3.79 -12.44 -11.19
CA SER A 127 2.76 -13.23 -11.88
C SER A 127 1.45 -12.48 -12.04
N LEU A 128 1.06 -11.61 -11.10
CA LEU A 128 -0.13 -10.77 -11.22
C LEU A 128 0.07 -9.60 -12.20
N GLN A 129 1.28 -9.06 -12.31
CA GLN A 129 1.64 -8.09 -13.35
C GLN A 129 1.69 -8.75 -14.74
N GLU A 130 2.24 -9.96 -14.84
CA GLU A 130 2.24 -10.80 -16.05
C GLU A 130 0.81 -11.20 -16.44
N MET A 131 -0.05 -11.57 -15.49
CA MET A 131 -1.46 -11.85 -15.76
C MET A 131 -2.25 -10.59 -16.19
N LYS A 132 -1.90 -9.41 -15.66
CA LYS A 132 -2.49 -8.13 -16.09
C LYS A 132 -1.99 -7.72 -17.48
N SER A 133 -0.73 -7.97 -17.83
CA SER A 133 -0.21 -7.71 -19.18
C SER A 133 -0.79 -8.67 -20.21
N VAL A 134 -0.95 -9.96 -19.87
CA VAL A 134 -1.65 -10.94 -20.71
C VAL A 134 -3.14 -10.56 -20.89
N GLY A 135 -3.78 -10.07 -19.85
CA GLY A 135 -5.15 -9.54 -19.94
C GLY A 135 -5.25 -8.32 -20.88
N HIS A 136 -4.26 -7.44 -20.88
CA HIS A 136 -4.23 -6.27 -21.77
C HIS A 136 -3.90 -6.65 -23.23
N GLU A 137 -3.08 -7.69 -23.44
CA GLU A 137 -2.77 -8.25 -24.77
C GLU A 137 -3.99 -8.98 -25.36
N ALA A 138 -4.69 -9.78 -24.56
CA ALA A 138 -5.92 -10.47 -24.96
C ALA A 138 -7.06 -9.49 -25.27
N ASP A 139 -7.19 -8.42 -24.49
CA ASP A 139 -8.17 -7.35 -24.72
C ASP A 139 -7.81 -6.47 -25.93
N ARG A 140 -6.53 -6.43 -26.33
CA ARG A 140 -6.05 -5.78 -27.57
C ARG A 140 -6.31 -6.64 -28.81
N GLN A 141 -6.14 -7.96 -28.70
CA GLN A 141 -6.47 -8.91 -29.77
C GLN A 141 -7.99 -9.02 -30.01
N LEU A 142 -8.80 -8.94 -28.96
CA LEU A 142 -10.27 -8.92 -29.08
C LEU A 142 -10.80 -7.60 -29.66
N ARG A 143 -10.07 -6.49 -29.54
CA ARG A 143 -10.43 -5.19 -30.15
C ARG A 143 -10.00 -5.03 -31.60
N ASN A 144 -9.15 -5.92 -32.13
CA ASN A 144 -8.73 -5.85 -33.53
C ASN A 144 -8.59 -7.26 -34.13
N PRO A 145 -9.70 -7.94 -34.47
CA PRO A 145 -9.67 -9.31 -34.99
C PRO A 145 -9.16 -9.42 -36.44
N LEU A 146 -8.83 -8.30 -37.10
CA LEU A 146 -8.42 -8.25 -38.50
C LEU A 146 -7.11 -7.46 -38.64
N GLY A 147 -6.01 -8.18 -38.85
CA GLY A 147 -4.72 -7.58 -39.15
C GLY A 147 -3.85 -8.50 -40.02
N GLY A 148 -3.93 -8.28 -41.34
CA GLY A 148 -3.04 -8.78 -42.41
C GLY A 148 -3.60 -9.99 -43.19
N ASP A 149 -3.64 -10.09 -44.51
CA ASP A 149 -3.08 -9.28 -45.62
C ASP A 149 -3.83 -9.57 -46.94
N SER A 150 -3.88 -8.53 -47.80
CA SER A 150 -3.96 -8.50 -49.29
C SER A 150 -4.97 -9.35 -50.08
N LEU A 151 -5.72 -8.67 -50.97
CA LEU A 151 -6.07 -8.95 -52.39
C LEU A 151 -7.19 -7.93 -52.71
N GLY A 152 -6.95 -6.79 -53.35
CA GLY A 152 -6.75 -6.70 -54.79
C GLY A 152 -8.11 -6.80 -55.50
N GLU A 153 -8.81 -5.68 -55.71
CA GLU A 153 -9.71 -5.43 -56.85
C GLU A 153 -10.31 -4.00 -56.77
N GLU A 154 -10.51 -3.43 -57.95
CA GLU A 154 -10.82 -2.04 -58.27
C GLU A 154 -12.31 -1.69 -58.08
N GLU A 155 -12.63 -0.43 -58.44
CA GLU A 155 -13.94 0.19 -58.75
C GLU A 155 -14.40 1.23 -57.70
N SER A 156 -14.23 2.53 -58.00
CA SER A 156 -15.22 3.37 -58.73
C SER A 156 -16.48 3.55 -57.88
N TRP A 157 -16.84 4.72 -57.36
CA TRP A 157 -17.32 5.87 -58.13
C TRP A 157 -17.27 7.16 -57.29
N ALA A 158 -17.04 8.25 -58.01
CA ALA A 158 -17.16 9.63 -57.57
C ALA A 158 -18.62 10.08 -57.42
N GLU A 159 -18.80 11.17 -56.65
CA GLU A 159 -19.81 12.23 -56.82
C GLU A 159 -21.29 11.85 -56.99
N SER A 160 -22.08 12.14 -55.95
CA SER A 160 -23.35 12.86 -56.11
C SER A 160 -23.93 13.21 -54.75
N GLY A 161 -23.85 14.48 -54.35
CA GLY A 161 -24.71 15.00 -53.29
C GLY A 161 -26.16 15.16 -53.78
N PRO A 162 -27.09 15.47 -52.87
CA PRO A 162 -28.25 16.28 -53.21
C PRO A 162 -28.23 17.60 -52.42
N GLN A 163 -28.26 18.69 -53.19
CA GLN A 163 -28.78 19.99 -52.78
C GLN A 163 -30.31 19.95 -52.62
N VAL A 164 -30.85 21.06 -52.13
CA VAL A 164 -32.27 21.51 -52.18
C VAL A 164 -33.08 21.10 -50.92
N ASN A 165 -33.76 21.98 -50.17
CA ASN A 165 -34.11 23.41 -50.28
C ASN A 165 -34.18 24.03 -48.87
#